data_AF-A0A2M8Z2T9-F1
#
_entry.id   AF-A0A2M8Z2T9-F1
#
_cell.length_a   1.000
_cell.length_b   1.000
_cell.length_c   1.000
_cell.angle_alpha   90.00
_cell.angle_beta   90.00
_cell.angle_gamma   90.00
#
_symmetry.space_group_name_H-M   'P 1'
#
loop_
_entity.id
_entity.type
_entity.pdbx_description
1 polymer ?
#
loop_
_entity_poly.entity_id
_entity_poly.type
_entity_poly.pdbx_seq_one_letter_code
_entity_poly.pdbx_strand_id
1 'polypeptide(L)'
;MNTYVITLSGYDRQATAYGETSGKAKYNSYLEMGDLFDSFAEFLRFVKSIKLIHKFRPCDLFGDIEQFERMKECRNIPFAFMGMKVILKSRSRGNIKGAIVGSNDSMNLDICFDGTCHKENCHPHYELIYLDNSGNIVAEF
;
A
#
# COMPACT_ATOMS: atom_id res chain seq x y z
N MET A 1 -12.70 -4.52 -3.28
CA MET A 1 -12.19 -3.65 -2.20
C MET A 1 -12.47 -2.20 -2.53
N ASN A 2 -12.81 -1.38 -1.53
CA ASN A 2 -13.08 0.04 -1.67
C ASN A 2 -12.17 0.87 -0.73
N THR A 3 -11.93 2.11 -1.12
CA THR A 3 -11.21 3.11 -0.34
C THR A 3 -12.22 4.07 0.29
N TYR A 4 -12.14 4.21 1.61
CA TYR A 4 -12.98 5.09 2.41
C TYR A 4 -12.12 6.15 3.08
N VAL A 5 -12.76 7.27 3.42
CA VAL A 5 -12.23 8.21 4.40
C VAL A 5 -12.99 7.99 5.71
N ILE A 6 -12.26 7.78 6.80
CA ILE A 6 -12.80 7.67 8.15
C ILE A 6 -12.41 8.90 8.96
N THR A 7 -13.35 9.43 9.73
CA THR A 7 -13.13 10.54 10.64
C THR A 7 -13.45 10.08 12.05
N LEU A 8 -12.49 10.24 12.97
CA LEU A 8 -12.68 9.92 14.38
C LEU A 8 -12.98 11.18 15.20
N SER A 9 -13.81 11.05 16.22
CA SER A 9 -14.15 12.08 17.19
C SER A 9 -12.92 12.42 18.03
N GLY A 10 -12.67 13.71 18.24
CA GLY A 10 -11.48 14.18 18.96
C GLY A 10 -10.20 14.28 18.11
N TYR A 11 -10.23 13.85 16.85
CA TYR A 11 -9.14 14.00 15.90
C TYR A 11 -9.65 14.73 14.65
N ASP A 12 -9.09 15.92 14.38
CA ASP A 12 -9.44 16.67 13.16
C ASP A 12 -8.83 16.08 11.89
N ARG A 13 -7.95 15.09 12.01
CA ARG A 13 -7.36 14.38 10.86
C ARG A 13 -8.26 13.25 10.39
N GLN A 14 -8.52 13.27 9.09
CA GLN A 14 -9.11 12.16 8.36
C GLN A 14 -8.04 11.08 8.12
N ALA A 15 -8.44 9.82 8.19
CA ALA A 15 -7.59 8.68 7.85
C ALA A 15 -8.19 7.90 6.68
N THR A 16 -7.34 7.24 5.91
CA THR A 16 -7.75 6.32 4.86
C THR A 16 -8.11 4.96 5.49
N ALA A 17 -9.19 4.35 5.03
CA ALA A 17 -9.66 3.04 5.47
C ALA A 17 -10.01 2.16 4.28
N TYR A 18 -9.77 0.85 4.38
CA TYR A 18 -9.96 -0.09 3.27
C TYR A 18 -10.92 -1.23 3.65
N GLY A 19 -11.90 -1.51 2.81
CA GLY A 19 -12.85 -2.61 3.04
C GLY A 19 -13.76 -2.88 1.85
N GLU A 20 -14.36 -4.07 1.75
CA GLU A 20 -15.39 -4.34 0.73
C GLU A 20 -16.68 -3.57 1.02
N THR A 21 -16.95 -3.33 2.30
CA THR A 21 -18.07 -2.55 2.81
C THR A 21 -17.55 -1.54 3.83
N SER A 22 -18.36 -0.55 4.16
CA SER A 22 -18.05 0.42 5.21
C SER A 22 -17.85 -0.26 6.57
N GLY A 23 -18.61 -1.31 6.88
CA GLY A 23 -18.44 -2.08 8.11
C GLY A 23 -17.09 -2.79 8.20
N LYS A 24 -16.68 -3.48 7.11
CA LYS A 24 -15.36 -4.11 7.03
C LYS A 24 -14.22 -3.08 7.09
N ALA A 25 -14.40 -1.92 6.46
CA ALA A 25 -13.41 -0.85 6.50
C ALA A 25 -13.19 -0.32 7.92
N LYS A 26 -14.27 -0.10 8.69
CA LYS A 26 -14.17 0.27 10.10
C LYS A 26 -13.43 -0.80 10.92
N TYR A 27 -13.74 -2.07 10.70
CA TYR A 27 -13.12 -3.16 11.44
C TYR A 27 -11.62 -3.28 11.13
N ASN A 28 -11.23 -3.16 9.86
CA ASN A 28 -9.82 -3.16 9.47
C ASN A 28 -9.07 -1.96 10.09
N SER A 29 -9.66 -0.76 10.08
CA SER A 29 -9.04 0.40 10.75
C SER A 29 -8.89 0.20 12.26
N TYR A 30 -9.84 -0.47 12.91
CA TYR A 30 -9.70 -0.86 14.31
C TYR A 30 -8.50 -1.79 14.53
N LEU A 31 -8.35 -2.82 13.69
CA LEU A 31 -7.22 -3.75 13.78
C LEU A 31 -5.86 -3.04 13.55
N GLU A 32 -5.81 -2.09 12.61
CA GLU A 32 -4.60 -1.29 12.34
C GLU A 32 -4.22 -0.37 13.52
N MET A 33 -5.21 0.08 14.29
CA MET A 33 -5.00 0.87 15.50
C MET A 33 -4.54 0.02 16.70
N GLY A 34 -4.50 -1.32 16.55
CA GLY A 34 -3.99 -2.23 17.57
C GLY A 34 -4.70 -2.08 18.91
N ASP A 35 -3.91 -1.91 19.97
CA ASP A 35 -4.39 -1.85 21.36
C ASP A 35 -4.87 -0.44 21.79
N LEU A 36 -5.11 0.48 20.84
CA LEU A 36 -5.64 1.82 21.15
C LEU A 36 -7.07 1.79 21.71
N PHE A 37 -7.82 0.71 21.48
CA PHE A 37 -9.20 0.54 21.94
C PHE A 37 -9.40 -0.87 22.49
N ASP A 38 -10.08 -0.99 23.63
CA ASP A 38 -10.35 -2.27 24.30
C ASP A 38 -11.29 -3.17 23.48
N SER A 39 -12.12 -2.56 22.64
CA SER A 39 -13.05 -3.30 21.78
C SER A 39 -13.45 -2.54 20.51
N PHE A 40 -13.91 -3.28 19.51
CA PHE A 40 -14.50 -2.69 18.31
C PHE A 40 -15.73 -1.81 18.62
N ALA A 41 -16.52 -2.19 19.62
CA ALA A 41 -17.70 -1.41 20.03
C ALA A 41 -17.31 -0.04 20.63
N GLU A 42 -16.19 0.01 21.37
CA GLU A 42 -15.62 1.26 21.86
C GLU A 42 -15.13 2.12 20.70
N PHE A 43 -14.31 1.56 19.81
CA PHE A 43 -13.82 2.24 18.61
C PHE A 43 -14.96 2.89 17.81
N LEU A 44 -16.08 2.18 17.61
CA LEU A 44 -17.24 2.68 16.89
C LEU A 44 -17.84 3.97 17.48
N ARG A 45 -17.73 4.19 18.80
CA ARG A 45 -18.19 5.43 19.46
C ARG A 45 -17.35 6.63 19.04
N PHE A 46 -16.09 6.39 18.68
CA PHE A 46 -15.21 7.42 18.15
C PHE A 46 -15.38 7.60 16.65
N VAL A 47 -16.04 6.70 15.90
CA VAL A 47 -16.24 6.90 14.46
C VAL A 47 -17.33 7.95 14.19
N LYS A 48 -16.91 9.18 13.87
CA LYS A 48 -17.81 10.29 13.49
C LYS A 48 -18.45 10.07 12.12
N SER A 49 -17.66 9.68 11.13
CA SER A 49 -18.17 9.36 9.80
C SER A 49 -17.26 8.42 9.03
N ILE A 50 -17.83 7.68 8.09
CA ILE A 50 -17.09 6.94 7.06
C ILE A 50 -17.74 7.20 5.71
N LYS A 51 -16.96 7.58 4.70
CA LYS A 51 -17.47 7.90 3.37
C LYS A 51 -16.69 7.14 2.31
N LEU A 52 -17.40 6.52 1.38
CA LEU A 52 -16.78 5.89 0.22
C LEU A 52 -16.17 6.98 -0.65
N ILE A 53 -14.89 6.83 -1.00
CA ILE A 53 -14.23 7.71 -1.96
C ILE A 53 -14.37 7.12 -3.37
N HIS A 54 -13.86 5.89 -3.54
CA HIS A 54 -13.89 5.14 -4.80
C HIS A 54 -13.55 3.66 -4.56
N LYS A 55 -13.59 2.85 -5.62
CA LYS A 55 -12.98 1.51 -5.63
C LYS A 55 -11.48 1.64 -5.35
N PHE A 56 -10.89 0.62 -4.72
CA PHE A 56 -9.47 0.63 -4.36
C PHE A 56 -8.57 0.78 -5.60
N ARG A 57 -7.52 1.57 -5.46
CA ARG A 57 -6.45 1.73 -6.46
C ARG A 57 -5.09 1.65 -5.75
N PRO A 58 -4.05 1.08 -6.37
CA PRO A 58 -2.71 1.04 -5.78
C PRO A 58 -2.14 2.41 -5.37
N CYS A 59 -2.53 3.48 -6.08
CA CYS A 59 -2.13 4.85 -5.73
C CYS A 59 -2.64 5.30 -4.35
N ASP A 60 -3.68 4.65 -3.81
CA ASP A 60 -4.18 4.92 -2.48
C ASP A 60 -3.23 4.41 -1.38
N LEU A 61 -2.17 3.68 -1.75
CA LEU A 61 -1.09 3.19 -0.88
C LEU A 61 0.24 3.94 -1.09
N PHE A 62 0.27 5.01 -1.89
CA PHE A 62 1.49 5.75 -2.14
C PHE A 62 2.10 6.28 -0.83
N GLY A 63 3.35 5.89 -0.60
CA GLY A 63 4.12 6.22 0.59
C GLY A 63 4.83 7.57 0.50
N ASP A 64 5.81 7.74 1.38
CA ASP A 64 6.61 8.96 1.47
C ASP A 64 7.56 9.11 0.27
N ILE A 65 7.46 10.24 -0.42
CA ILE A 65 8.24 10.51 -1.64
C ILE A 65 9.73 10.65 -1.31
N GLU A 66 10.08 11.34 -0.23
CA GLU A 66 11.49 11.59 0.13
C GLU A 66 12.19 10.30 0.56
N GLN A 67 11.49 9.44 1.32
CA GLN A 67 11.96 8.10 1.67
C GLN A 67 12.17 7.23 0.43
N PHE A 68 11.26 7.33 -0.54
CA PHE A 68 11.36 6.59 -1.80
C PHE A 68 12.54 7.05 -2.66
N GLU A 69 12.72 8.36 -2.86
CA GLU A 69 13.85 8.91 -3.62
C GLU A 69 15.19 8.51 -3.00
N ARG A 70 15.34 8.64 -1.68
CA ARG A 70 16.56 8.21 -0.97
C ARG A 70 16.84 6.72 -1.17
N MET A 71 15.82 5.87 -1.08
CA MET A 71 15.97 4.42 -1.27
C MET A 71 16.49 4.12 -2.69
N LYS A 72 15.96 4.79 -3.73
CA LYS A 72 16.41 4.59 -5.11
C LYS A 72 17.88 4.92 -5.29
N GLU A 73 18.34 6.02 -4.72
CA GLU A 73 19.74 6.43 -4.76
C GLU A 73 20.63 5.39 -4.07
N CYS A 74 20.30 5.01 -2.84
CA CYS A 74 21.08 4.03 -2.06
C CYS A 74 21.12 2.64 -2.71
N ARG A 75 20.06 2.26 -3.44
CA ARG A 75 19.95 0.96 -4.12
C ARG A 75 20.38 1.01 -5.58
N ASN A 76 20.76 2.18 -6.10
CA ASN A 76 21.17 2.39 -7.49
C ASN A 76 20.12 1.96 -8.54
N ILE A 77 18.85 2.31 -8.29
CA ILE A 77 17.72 2.08 -9.22
C ILE A 77 17.00 3.39 -9.59
N PRO A 78 17.70 4.39 -10.17
CA PRO A 78 17.14 5.72 -10.42
C PRO A 78 15.96 5.72 -11.41
N PHE A 79 15.82 4.67 -12.21
CA PHE A 79 14.71 4.49 -13.16
C PHE A 79 13.37 4.16 -12.48
N ALA A 80 13.38 3.74 -11.21
CA ALA A 80 12.16 3.35 -10.52
C ALA A 80 11.30 4.57 -10.14
N PHE A 81 9.98 4.40 -10.14
CA PHE A 81 9.01 5.41 -9.71
C PHE A 81 7.81 4.76 -9.02
N MET A 82 7.14 5.47 -8.11
CA MET A 82 5.87 5.00 -7.53
C MET A 82 4.80 4.92 -8.61
N GLY A 83 4.11 3.79 -8.69
CA GLY A 83 3.20 3.42 -9.76
C GLY A 83 3.83 2.54 -10.85
N MET A 84 5.16 2.40 -10.88
CA MET A 84 5.85 1.56 -11.86
C MET A 84 5.41 0.10 -11.73
N LYS A 85 5.12 -0.52 -12.87
CA LYS A 85 4.73 -1.93 -12.91
C LYS A 85 5.95 -2.82 -12.74
N VAL A 86 5.76 -3.89 -11.99
CA VAL A 86 6.81 -4.86 -11.67
C VAL A 86 6.26 -6.28 -11.74
N ILE A 87 7.14 -7.24 -11.97
CA ILE A 87 6.87 -8.67 -11.86
C ILE A 87 7.82 -9.24 -10.82
N LEU A 88 7.30 -9.85 -9.76
CA LEU A 88 8.08 -10.68 -8.86
C LEU A 88 8.03 -12.13 -9.37
N LYS A 89 9.18 -12.72 -9.64
CA LYS A 89 9.30 -14.15 -9.96
C LYS A 89 9.26 -14.97 -8.67
N SER A 90 8.06 -15.30 -8.20
CA SER A 90 7.93 -16.13 -7.00
C SER A 90 7.93 -17.62 -7.34
N ARG A 91 8.76 -18.41 -6.64
CA ARG A 91 8.76 -19.87 -6.79
C ARG A 91 7.46 -20.53 -6.33
N SER A 92 6.75 -19.94 -5.38
CA SER A 92 5.53 -20.51 -4.78
C SER A 92 4.25 -19.93 -5.37
N ARG A 93 4.23 -18.64 -5.73
CA ARG A 93 3.05 -17.94 -6.27
C ARG A 93 3.06 -17.83 -7.80
N GLY A 94 4.14 -18.26 -8.44
CA GLY A 94 4.43 -17.97 -9.84
C GLY A 94 4.82 -16.49 -10.03
N ASN A 95 4.91 -16.07 -11.29
CA ASN A 95 5.19 -14.68 -11.62
C ASN A 95 3.98 -13.82 -11.27
N ILE A 96 4.12 -12.95 -10.27
CA ILE A 96 3.04 -12.07 -9.82
C ILE A 96 3.34 -10.63 -10.20
N LYS A 97 2.33 -9.96 -10.74
CA LYS A 97 2.40 -8.56 -11.16
C LYS A 97 1.99 -7.64 -10.03
N GLY A 98 2.58 -6.45 -9.97
CA GLY A 98 2.21 -5.43 -9.00
C GLY A 98 2.63 -4.03 -9.44
N ALA A 99 2.38 -3.06 -8.58
CA ALA A 99 2.87 -1.71 -8.72
C ALA A 99 3.70 -1.33 -7.49
N ILE A 100 4.82 -0.64 -7.71
CA ILE A 100 5.56 0.00 -6.62
C ILE A 100 4.66 1.06 -5.99
N VAL A 101 4.48 1.02 -4.68
CA VAL A 101 3.69 2.01 -3.93
C VAL A 101 4.52 2.77 -2.91
N GLY A 102 5.80 2.44 -2.75
CA GLY A 102 6.71 3.20 -1.89
C GLY A 102 7.94 2.41 -1.52
N SER A 103 8.53 2.79 -0.40
CA SER A 103 9.62 2.07 0.27
C SER A 103 9.38 2.02 1.77
N ASN A 104 10.26 1.32 2.48
CA ASN A 104 10.26 1.27 3.94
C ASN A 104 11.68 1.51 4.50
N ASP A 105 11.78 1.57 5.82
CA ASP A 105 13.03 1.91 6.52
C ASP A 105 14.17 0.90 6.32
N SER A 106 13.87 -0.31 5.83
CA SER A 106 14.87 -1.31 5.45
C SER A 106 15.40 -1.13 4.02
N MET A 107 15.09 0.00 3.37
CA MET A 107 15.46 0.30 1.97
C MET A 107 14.93 -0.76 0.99
N ASN A 108 13.78 -1.34 1.28
CA ASN A 108 13.08 -2.25 0.38
C ASN A 108 11.93 -1.52 -0.30
N LEU A 109 11.47 -2.07 -1.42
CA LEU A 109 10.27 -1.61 -2.09
C LEU A 109 9.03 -2.10 -1.34
N ASP A 110 8.03 -1.23 -1.27
CA ASP A 110 6.67 -1.61 -0.94
C ASP A 110 5.91 -1.80 -2.26
N ILE A 111 5.40 -3.01 -2.52
CA ILE A 111 4.69 -3.36 -3.75
C ILE A 111 3.25 -3.75 -3.42
N CYS A 112 2.28 -3.15 -4.11
CA CYS A 112 0.90 -3.66 -4.11
C CYS A 112 0.74 -4.62 -5.29
N PHE A 113 0.60 -5.92 -5.00
CA PHE A 113 0.37 -6.92 -6.04
C PHE A 113 -1.07 -6.85 -6.58
N ASP A 114 -1.24 -7.21 -7.86
CA ASP A 114 -2.53 -7.17 -8.52
C ASP A 114 -3.50 -8.12 -7.80
N GLY A 115 -4.72 -7.64 -7.52
CA GLY A 115 -5.74 -8.39 -6.79
C GLY A 115 -5.65 -8.28 -5.26
N THR A 116 -4.61 -7.63 -4.71
CA THR A 116 -4.52 -7.32 -3.28
C THR A 116 -4.84 -5.85 -2.99
N CYS A 117 -4.87 -5.49 -1.71
CA CYS A 117 -5.07 -4.12 -1.24
C CYS A 117 -4.14 -3.74 -0.09
N HIS A 118 -3.00 -4.42 -0.02
CA HIS A 118 -1.95 -4.18 0.95
C HIS A 118 -0.61 -4.20 0.22
N LYS A 119 0.36 -3.52 0.81
CA LYS A 119 1.74 -3.54 0.32
C LYS A 119 2.50 -4.71 0.92
N GLU A 120 3.33 -5.35 0.10
CA GLU A 120 4.26 -6.39 0.49
C GLU A 120 5.70 -5.85 0.35
N ASN A 121 6.57 -6.23 1.29
CA ASN A 121 7.98 -5.85 1.28
C ASN A 121 8.75 -6.68 0.26
N CYS A 122 9.50 -6.03 -0.64
CA CYS A 122 10.28 -6.69 -1.68
C CYS A 122 11.68 -6.07 -1.80
N HIS A 123 12.71 -6.91 -1.81
CA HIS A 123 14.08 -6.45 -1.98
C HIS A 123 14.32 -5.99 -3.43
N PRO A 124 14.86 -4.78 -3.69
CA PRO A 124 14.92 -4.20 -5.03
C PRO A 124 15.68 -5.02 -6.08
N HIS A 125 16.66 -5.82 -5.63
CA HIS A 125 17.51 -6.66 -6.49
C HIS A 125 17.27 -8.16 -6.32
N TYR A 126 16.05 -8.57 -5.97
CA TYR A 126 15.74 -9.99 -5.80
C TYR A 126 14.50 -10.38 -6.59
N GLU A 127 14.72 -11.16 -7.66
CA GLU A 127 13.65 -11.79 -8.46
C GLU A 127 12.64 -10.77 -9.04
N LEU A 128 13.04 -9.52 -9.25
CA LEU A 128 12.18 -8.43 -9.71
C LEU A 128 12.50 -8.02 -11.15
N ILE A 129 11.45 -7.97 -11.97
CA ILE A 129 11.46 -7.35 -13.29
C ILE A 129 10.72 -6.01 -13.20
N TYR A 130 11.35 -4.94 -13.65
CA TYR A 130 10.79 -3.60 -13.71
C TYR A 130 10.31 -3.30 -15.12
N LEU A 131 9.10 -2.76 -15.26
CA LEU A 131 8.46 -2.51 -16.54
C LEU A 131 8.22 -1.01 -16.78
N ASP A 132 8.38 -0.57 -18.02
CA ASP A 132 7.95 0.75 -18.45
C ASP A 132 6.41 0.81 -18.63
N ASN A 133 5.90 1.98 -18.99
CA ASN A 133 4.46 2.18 -19.22
C ASN A 133 3.89 1.39 -20.41
N SER A 134 4.75 0.93 -21.33
CA SER A 134 4.38 0.07 -22.46
C SER A 134 4.45 -1.42 -22.11
N GLY A 135 4.96 -1.76 -20.92
CA GLY A 135 5.16 -3.13 -20.47
C GLY A 135 6.49 -3.74 -20.90
N ASN A 136 7.44 -2.96 -21.44
CA ASN A 136 8.78 -3.44 -21.77
C ASN A 136 9.64 -3.53 -20.52
N ILE A 137 10.60 -4.45 -20.52
CA ILE A 137 11.56 -4.62 -19.42
C ILE A 137 12.54 -3.45 -19.40
N VAL A 138 12.60 -2.75 -18.26
CA VAL A 138 13.58 -1.69 -17.97
C VAL A 138 14.80 -2.28 -17.26
N ALA A 139 14.57 -3.19 -16.31
CA ALA A 139 15.61 -3.89 -15.57
C ALA A 139 15.08 -5.22 -15.03
N GLU A 140 16.00 -6.16 -14.77
CA GLU A 140 15.69 -7.50 -14.26
C GLU A 140 16.80 -7.95 -13.31
N PHE A 141 16.40 -8.46 -12.13
CA PHE A 141 17.27 -8.95 -11.07
C PHE A 141 16.82 -10.33 -10.56
#